data_AF-A0A832IPA8-F1
#
_entry.id   AF-A0A832IPA8-F1
#
_cell.length_a   1.000
_cell.length_b   1.000
_cell.length_c   1.000
_cell.angle_alpha   90.00
_cell.angle_beta   90.00
_cell.angle_gamma   90.00
#
_symmetry.space_group_name_H-M   'P 1'
#
loop_
_entity.id
_entity.type
_entity.pdbx_description
1 polymer ?
#
loop_
_entity_poly.entity_id
_entity_poly.type
_entity_poly.pdbx_seq_one_letter_code
_entity_poly.pdbx_strand_id
1 'polypeptide(L)'
;MTATVGTHPSQQQRVLALDALRGLSILLMLFSSTIPFGVLPSWMYHAQEPPPTHVFNPNLPGITWVDLVFPFFLFTMGAAIPLALSRRLRSGATSFQAFLAVVGRGILLAGFAIYVMQIRPHVISNNPDWKIWLLALL
;
A
#
# COMPACT_ATOMS: atom_id res chain seq x y z
N MET A 1 9.69 26.37 47.28
CA MET A 1 9.27 26.55 45.87
C MET A 1 9.38 25.22 45.17
N THR A 2 8.28 24.46 45.10
CA THR A 2 8.20 23.16 44.42
C THR A 2 7.83 23.40 42.96
N ALA A 3 8.78 23.16 42.05
CA ALA A 3 8.51 23.21 40.61
C ALA A 3 7.60 22.04 40.22
N THR A 4 6.38 22.35 39.81
CA THR A 4 5.45 21.40 39.20
C THR A 4 5.96 21.06 37.80
N VAL A 5 6.50 19.87 37.62
CA VAL A 5 6.78 19.31 36.29
C VAL A 5 5.43 19.18 35.57
N GLY A 6 5.22 20.05 34.58
CA GLY A 6 4.07 19.95 33.68
C GLY A 6 4.16 18.66 32.88
N THR A 7 3.30 17.70 33.19
CA THR A 7 3.11 16.51 32.36
C THR A 7 2.37 16.92 31.09
N HIS A 8 3.10 17.28 30.04
CA HIS A 8 2.51 17.34 28.71
C HIS A 8 1.96 15.94 28.37
N PRO A 9 0.69 15.79 28.00
CA PRO A 9 0.19 14.50 27.53
C PRO A 9 1.07 14.09 26.35
N SER A 10 1.71 12.93 26.46
CA SER A 10 2.61 12.41 25.44
C SER A 10 1.84 12.35 24.12
N GLN A 11 2.06 13.33 23.24
CA GLN A 11 1.60 13.33 21.87
C GLN A 11 1.96 11.97 21.28
N GLN A 12 0.95 11.16 20.97
CA GLN A 12 1.17 9.79 20.51
C GLN A 12 1.93 9.83 19.19
N GLN A 13 3.24 9.63 19.25
CA GLN A 13 4.14 9.90 18.15
C GLN A 13 3.91 8.92 17.00
N ARG A 14 3.57 9.43 15.82
CA ARG A 14 3.42 8.63 14.60
C ARG A 14 4.80 8.08 14.21
N VAL A 15 4.86 6.79 13.84
CA VAL A 15 6.13 6.16 13.44
C VAL A 15 6.41 6.49 11.97
N LEU A 16 7.01 7.66 11.74
CA LEU A 16 7.22 8.21 10.40
C LEU A 16 8.04 7.29 9.49
N ALA A 17 9.07 6.62 10.02
CA ALA A 17 9.88 5.67 9.25
C ALA A 17 9.04 4.50 8.69
N LEU A 18 8.08 4.01 9.48
CA LEU A 18 7.20 2.91 9.08
C LEU A 18 6.23 3.35 7.98
N ASP A 19 5.70 4.57 8.11
CA ASP A 19 4.83 5.15 7.08
C ASP A 19 5.58 5.46 5.78
N ALA A 20 6.82 5.96 5.88
CA ALA A 20 7.68 6.24 4.73
C ALA A 20 8.06 4.95 3.99
N LEU A 21 8.45 3.89 4.72
CA LEU A 21 8.74 2.59 4.13
C LEU A 21 7.52 2.01 3.41
N ARG A 22 6.33 2.11 4.02
CA ARG A 22 5.08 1.68 3.37
C ARG A 22 4.81 2.45 2.08
N GLY A 23 4.95 3.78 2.12
CA GLY A 23 4.74 4.63 0.95
C GLY A 23 5.72 4.28 -0.18
N LEU A 24 6.99 4.06 0.17
CA LEU A 24 8.02 3.61 -0.78
C LEU A 24 7.65 2.24 -1.37
N SER A 25 7.22 1.28 -0.56
CA SER A 25 6.78 -0.03 -1.05
C SER A 25 5.63 0.07 -2.06
N ILE A 26 4.60 0.88 -1.77
CA ILE A 26 3.46 1.07 -2.69
C ILE A 26 3.93 1.71 -4.01
N LEU A 27 4.80 2.72 -3.93
CA LEU A 27 5.37 3.36 -5.12
C LEU A 27 6.15 2.36 -5.98
N LEU A 28 7.02 1.56 -5.35
CA LEU A 28 7.81 0.55 -6.03
C LEU A 28 6.95 -0.58 -6.64
N MET A 29 5.84 -0.97 -5.98
CA MET A 29 4.88 -1.93 -6.55
C MET A 29 4.24 -1.38 -7.83
N LEU A 30 3.79 -0.12 -7.80
CA LEU A 30 3.21 0.53 -8.97
C LEU A 30 4.23 0.66 -10.10
N PHE A 31 5.46 1.07 -9.76
CA PHE A 31 6.55 1.20 -10.73
C PHE A 31 6.85 -0.14 -11.42
N SER A 32 6.99 -1.21 -10.64
CA SER A 32 7.22 -2.56 -11.18
C SER A 32 6.04 -3.09 -12.00
N SER A 33 4.80 -2.74 -11.66
CA SER A 33 3.61 -3.24 -12.35
C SER A 33 3.29 -2.50 -13.66
N THR A 34 3.84 -1.30 -13.86
CA THR A 34 3.47 -0.44 -15.01
C THR A 34 4.18 -0.87 -16.30
N ILE A 35 5.34 -1.53 -16.20
CA ILE A 35 6.12 -1.97 -17.36
C ILE A 35 6.19 -3.51 -17.33
N PRO A 36 5.22 -4.21 -17.91
CA PRO A 36 5.04 -5.64 -17.67
C PRO A 36 6.21 -6.46 -18.19
N PHE A 37 6.62 -6.37 -19.47
CA PHE A 37 7.65 -7.26 -20.04
C PHE A 37 8.40 -6.66 -21.24
N GLY A 38 9.68 -7.03 -21.40
CA GLY A 38 10.37 -7.05 -22.71
C GLY A 38 11.32 -5.90 -23.05
N VAL A 39 11.40 -4.83 -22.26
CA VAL A 39 12.24 -3.64 -22.59
C VAL A 39 13.30 -3.32 -21.53
N LEU A 40 13.25 -3.97 -20.37
CA LEU A 40 14.09 -3.63 -19.22
C LEU A 40 15.17 -4.68 -18.93
N PRO A 41 16.28 -4.29 -18.28
CA PRO A 41 17.28 -5.23 -17.76
C PRO A 41 16.71 -6.26 -16.77
N SER A 42 17.36 -7.41 -16.64
CA SER A 42 16.93 -8.52 -15.76
C SER A 42 16.75 -8.14 -14.29
N TRP A 43 17.49 -7.16 -13.78
CA TRP A 43 17.37 -6.69 -12.39
C TRP A 43 16.07 -5.92 -12.11
N MET A 44 15.29 -5.58 -13.13
CA MET A 44 13.97 -4.90 -13.02
C MET A 44 12.80 -5.88 -12.99
N TYR A 45 13.06 -7.19 -12.98
CA TYR A 45 12.05 -8.25 -12.95
C TYR A 45 12.29 -9.19 -11.78
N HIS A 46 11.31 -10.06 -11.50
CA HIS A 46 11.48 -11.14 -10.54
C HIS A 46 12.65 -12.05 -10.93
N ALA A 47 13.50 -12.40 -9.97
CA ALA A 47 14.71 -13.20 -10.25
C ALA A 47 14.36 -14.55 -10.88
N GLN A 48 13.22 -15.12 -10.50
CA GLN A 48 12.72 -16.41 -10.97
C GLN A 48 11.94 -16.30 -12.28
N GLU A 49 11.61 -15.11 -12.76
CA GLU A 49 10.95 -14.86 -14.05
C GLU A 49 11.77 -13.86 -14.89
N PRO A 50 13.03 -14.19 -15.23
CA PRO A 50 13.88 -13.26 -15.95
C PRO A 50 13.43 -13.07 -17.40
N PRO A 51 13.74 -11.91 -18.02
CA PRO A 51 13.58 -11.72 -19.45
C PRO A 51 14.51 -12.67 -20.24
N PRO A 52 14.21 -12.98 -21.51
CA PRO A 52 13.08 -12.46 -22.31
C PRO A 52 11.79 -13.27 -22.18
N THR A 53 11.86 -14.52 -21.73
CA THR A 53 10.73 -15.45 -21.73
C THR A 53 9.79 -15.25 -20.55
N HIS A 54 10.28 -14.69 -19.43
CA HIS A 54 9.51 -14.50 -18.19
C HIS A 54 8.80 -15.78 -17.73
N VAL A 55 9.45 -16.92 -17.95
CA VAL A 55 8.98 -18.23 -17.50
C VAL A 55 9.56 -18.48 -16.12
N PHE A 56 8.68 -18.82 -15.18
CA PHE A 56 9.08 -19.16 -13.82
C PHE A 56 10.08 -20.33 -13.82
N ASN A 57 11.28 -20.08 -13.26
CA ASN A 57 12.32 -21.08 -13.07
C ASN A 57 12.74 -21.13 -11.59
N PRO A 58 12.30 -22.16 -10.84
CA PRO A 58 12.59 -22.29 -9.42
C PRO A 58 14.06 -22.60 -9.13
N ASN A 59 14.83 -23.07 -10.12
CA ASN A 59 16.23 -23.44 -9.95
C ASN A 59 17.19 -22.25 -10.08
N LEU A 60 16.69 -21.05 -10.40
CA LEU A 60 17.50 -19.83 -10.46
C LEU A 60 17.61 -19.24 -9.05
N PRO A 61 18.80 -19.29 -8.41
CA PRO A 61 19.01 -18.61 -7.15
C PRO A 61 19.07 -17.10 -7.39
N GLY A 62 18.33 -16.33 -6.61
CA GLY A 62 18.40 -14.87 -6.67
C GLY A 62 17.19 -14.22 -6.01
N ILE A 63 17.39 -12.96 -5.62
CA ILE A 63 16.35 -12.05 -5.16
C ILE A 63 16.68 -10.70 -5.80
N THR A 64 15.71 -10.12 -6.48
CA THR A 64 15.77 -8.75 -6.97
C THR A 64 15.10 -7.79 -6.00
N TRP A 65 15.24 -6.49 -6.23
CA TRP A 65 14.53 -5.50 -5.44
C TRP A 65 13.00 -5.64 -5.59
N VAL A 66 12.51 -6.09 -6.76
CA VAL A 66 11.08 -6.31 -7.03
C VAL A 66 10.50 -7.37 -6.09
N ASP A 67 11.26 -8.43 -5.86
CA ASP A 67 10.90 -9.52 -4.94
C ASP A 67 10.79 -9.04 -3.48
N LEU A 68 11.53 -7.99 -3.10
CA LEU A 68 11.53 -7.44 -1.73
C LEU A 68 10.41 -6.44 -1.45
N VAL A 69 9.81 -5.86 -2.49
CA VAL A 69 8.80 -4.82 -2.31
C VAL A 69 7.57 -5.32 -1.53
N PHE A 70 7.11 -6.54 -1.85
CA PHE A 70 5.97 -7.16 -1.17
C PHE A 70 6.26 -7.52 0.30
N PRO A 71 7.39 -8.18 0.64
CA PRO A 71 7.82 -8.35 2.02
C PRO A 71 7.91 -7.04 2.83
N PHE A 72 8.46 -5.97 2.26
CA PHE A 72 8.51 -4.67 2.94
C PHE A 72 7.11 -4.12 3.23
N PHE A 73 6.19 -4.23 2.28
CA PHE A 73 4.80 -3.85 2.50
C PHE A 73 4.16 -4.66 3.63
N LEU A 74 4.27 -5.99 3.60
CA LEU A 74 3.73 -6.86 4.65
C LEU A 74 4.35 -6.57 6.03
N PHE A 75 5.65 -6.33 6.10
CA PHE A 75 6.33 -5.93 7.33
C PHE A 75 5.73 -4.64 7.90
N THR A 76 5.56 -3.61 7.06
CA THR A 76 4.99 -2.33 7.51
C THR A 76 3.54 -2.48 7.99
N MET A 77 2.74 -3.32 7.33
CA MET A 77 1.37 -3.65 7.77
C MET A 77 1.36 -4.43 9.09
N GLY A 78 2.19 -5.46 9.20
CA GLY A 78 2.32 -6.28 10.40
C GLY A 78 2.73 -5.46 11.63
N ALA A 79 3.60 -4.47 11.46
CA ALA A 79 3.96 -3.54 12.54
C ALA A 79 2.88 -2.47 12.80
N ALA A 80 2.25 -1.92 11.75
CA ALA A 80 1.30 -0.81 11.88
C ALA A 80 -0.01 -1.21 12.58
N ILE A 81 -0.51 -2.42 12.33
CA ILE A 81 -1.79 -2.91 12.89
C ILE A 81 -1.78 -2.94 14.43
N PRO A 82 -0.85 -3.64 15.11
CA PRO A 82 -0.83 -3.69 16.58
C PRO A 82 -0.53 -2.32 17.20
N LEU A 83 0.33 -1.51 16.57
CA LEU A 83 0.61 -0.14 17.02
C LEU A 83 -0.64 0.75 16.99
N ALA A 84 -1.41 0.69 15.89
CA ALA A 84 -2.64 1.46 15.76
C ALA A 84 -3.75 0.96 16.70
N LEU A 85 -3.88 -0.36 16.87
CA LEU A 85 -4.87 -0.96 17.76
C LEU A 85 -4.56 -0.65 19.23
N SER A 86 -3.31 -0.84 19.67
CA SER A 86 -2.87 -0.52 21.04
C SER A 86 -3.14 0.94 21.38
N ARG A 87 -2.85 1.85 20.44
CA ARG A 87 -3.12 3.28 20.59
C ARG A 87 -4.60 3.58 20.83
N ARG A 88 -5.48 2.92 20.07
CA ARG A 88 -6.93 3.13 20.11
C ARG A 88 -7.57 2.54 21.37
N LEU A 89 -7.06 1.40 21.85
CA LEU A 89 -7.50 0.81 23.12
C LEU A 89 -7.04 1.67 24.31
N ARG A 90 -5.81 2.21 24.29
CA ARG A 90 -5.31 3.14 25.31
C ARG A 90 -6.08 4.45 25.37
N SER A 91 -6.71 4.88 24.27
CA SER A 91 -7.58 6.06 24.26
C SER A 91 -9.01 5.78 24.76
N GLY A 92 -9.27 4.61 25.34
CA GLY A 92 -10.57 4.25 25.91
C GLY A 92 -11.61 3.75 24.90
N ALA A 93 -11.22 3.48 23.65
CA ALA A 93 -12.14 2.91 22.67
C ALA A 93 -12.44 1.44 23.01
N THR A 94 -13.69 1.03 22.83
CA THR A 94 -14.09 -0.37 23.02
C THR A 94 -13.64 -1.23 21.84
N SER A 95 -13.45 -2.54 22.06
CA SER A 95 -13.10 -3.48 20.98
C SER A 95 -14.13 -3.49 19.84
N PHE A 96 -15.40 -3.23 20.15
CA PHE A 96 -16.45 -3.11 19.14
C PHE A 96 -16.29 -1.86 18.27
N GLN A 97 -16.00 -0.70 18.87
CA GLN A 97 -15.66 0.52 18.14
C GLN A 97 -14.38 0.34 17.31
N ALA A 98 -13.41 -0.41 17.86
CA ALA A 98 -12.19 -0.78 17.17
C ALA A 98 -12.51 -1.52 15.85
N PHE A 99 -13.26 -2.62 15.97
CA PHE A 99 -13.71 -3.46 14.87
C PHE A 99 -14.52 -2.69 13.82
N LEU A 100 -15.53 -1.92 14.25
CA LEU A 100 -16.43 -1.23 13.32
C LEU A 100 -15.68 -0.23 12.43
N ALA A 101 -14.65 0.44 12.95
CA ALA A 101 -13.87 1.34 12.10
C ALA A 101 -12.90 0.61 11.16
N VAL A 102 -12.41 -0.59 11.52
CA VAL A 102 -11.62 -1.42 10.60
C VAL A 102 -12.50 -1.87 9.44
N VAL A 103 -13.70 -2.37 9.75
CA VAL A 103 -14.70 -2.77 8.75
C VAL A 103 -15.10 -1.56 7.89
N GLY A 104 -15.40 -0.41 8.49
CA GLY A 104 -15.75 0.81 7.76
C GLY A 104 -14.66 1.27 6.79
N ARG A 105 -13.38 1.21 7.21
CA ARG A 105 -12.24 1.48 6.32
C ARG A 105 -12.13 0.45 5.20
N GLY A 106 -12.36 -0.83 5.49
CA GLY A 106 -12.37 -1.89 4.48
C GLY A 106 -13.46 -1.67 3.43
N ILE A 107 -14.68 -1.33 3.86
CA ILE A 107 -15.81 -1.02 2.97
C ILE A 107 -15.49 0.21 2.12
N LEU A 108 -14.92 1.27 2.71
CA LEU A 108 -14.53 2.47 1.97
C LEU A 108 -13.48 2.16 0.90
N LEU A 109 -12.45 1.37 1.23
CA LEU A 109 -11.42 0.96 0.27
C LEU A 109 -11.98 0.06 -0.83
N ALA A 110 -12.90 -0.86 -0.50
CA ALA A 110 -13.56 -1.71 -1.49
C ALA A 110 -14.46 -0.89 -2.42
N GLY A 111 -15.25 0.03 -1.87
CA GLY A 111 -16.07 0.96 -2.65
C GLY A 111 -15.22 1.85 -3.55
N PHE A 112 -14.10 2.37 -3.03
CA PHE A 112 -13.13 3.13 -3.83
C PHE A 112 -12.53 2.30 -4.97
N ALA A 113 -12.14 1.05 -4.71
CA ALA A 113 -11.61 0.16 -5.75
C ALA A 113 -12.63 -0.13 -6.86
N ILE A 114 -13.90 -0.38 -6.49
CA ILE A 114 -15.00 -0.57 -7.45
C ILE A 114 -15.21 0.71 -8.26
N TYR A 115 -15.28 1.86 -7.59
CA TYR A 115 -15.44 3.17 -8.25
C TYR A 115 -14.34 3.43 -9.27
N VAL A 116 -13.07 3.29 -8.87
CA VAL A 116 -11.91 3.47 -9.75
C VAL A 116 -11.95 2.50 -10.93
N MET A 117 -12.40 1.26 -10.73
CA MET A 117 -12.54 0.30 -11.83
C MET A 117 -13.63 0.72 -12.83
N GLN A 118 -14.78 1.18 -12.34
CA GLN A 118 -15.92 1.56 -13.18
C GLN A 118 -15.67 2.85 -13.96
N ILE A 119 -14.87 3.78 -13.40
CA ILE A 119 -14.60 5.06 -14.07
C ILE A 119 -13.48 4.97 -15.14
N ARG A 120 -12.84 3.80 -15.29
CA ARG A 120 -11.79 3.62 -16.32
C ARG A 120 -12.36 3.90 -17.71
N PRO A 121 -11.72 4.75 -18.53
CA PRO A 121 -12.24 5.14 -19.84
C PRO A 121 -12.60 3.96 -20.75
N HIS A 122 -11.78 2.92 -20.73
CA HIS A 122 -11.96 1.70 -21.52
C HIS A 122 -13.10 0.78 -21.03
N VAL A 123 -13.60 0.98 -19.81
CA VAL A 123 -14.80 0.29 -19.29
C VAL A 123 -16.06 1.04 -19.71
N ILE A 124 -15.99 2.38 -19.79
CA ILE A 124 -17.12 3.25 -20.17
C ILE A 124 -17.39 3.20 -21.67
N SER A 125 -16.35 3.20 -22.51
CA SER A 125 -16.47 3.19 -23.97
C SER A 125 -15.32 2.43 -24.61
N ASN A 126 -15.63 1.68 -25.67
CA ASN A 126 -14.61 1.01 -26.49
C ASN A 126 -13.70 2.02 -27.23
N ASN A 127 -14.19 3.24 -27.50
CA ASN A 127 -13.42 4.33 -28.10
C ASN A 127 -13.54 5.58 -27.19
N PRO A 128 -12.66 5.76 -26.20
CA PRO A 128 -12.79 6.83 -25.23
C PRO A 128 -12.41 8.20 -25.83
N ASP A 129 -13.37 9.12 -25.86
CA ASP A 129 -13.19 10.53 -26.23
C ASP A 129 -12.55 11.34 -25.08
N TRP A 130 -12.00 12.53 -25.35
CA TRP A 130 -11.34 13.38 -24.34
C TRP A 130 -12.27 13.73 -23.17
N LYS A 131 -13.59 13.81 -23.41
CA LYS A 131 -14.61 13.99 -22.36
C LYS A 131 -14.65 12.83 -21.38
N ILE A 132 -14.49 11.59 -21.87
CA ILE A 132 -14.47 10.37 -21.07
C ILE A 132 -13.17 10.32 -20.25
N TRP A 133 -12.06 10.79 -20.81
CA TRP A 133 -10.81 10.96 -20.07
C TRP A 133 -10.90 12.01 -18.95
N LEU A 134 -11.61 13.13 -19.18
CA LEU A 134 -11.87 14.11 -18.13
C LEU A 134 -12.80 13.56 -17.05
N LEU A 135 -13.83 12.80 -17.43
CA LEU A 135 -14.70 12.13 -16.48
C LEU A 135 -13.93 11.12 -15.61
N ALA A 136 -12.94 10.42 -16.17
CA ALA A 136 -12.11 9.47 -15.45
C ALA A 136 -11.11 10.10 -14.46
N LEU A 137 -10.94 11.43 -14.47
CA LEU A 137 -10.12 12.17 -13.49
C LEU A 137 -10.93 12.62 -12.26
N LEU A 138 -12.26 12.55 -12.32
CA LEU A 138 -13.17 12.85 -11.20
C LEU A 138 -13.18 11.70 -10.19
#